data_AF-A0A2N1DZ73-F1
#
_entry.id   AF-A0A2N1DZ73-F1
#
_cell.length_a   1.000
_cell.length_b   1.000
_cell.length_c   1.000
_cell.angle_alpha   90.00
_cell.angle_beta   90.00
_cell.angle_gamma   90.00
#
_symmetry.space_group_name_H-M   'P 1'
#
loop_
_entity.id
_entity.type
_entity.pdbx_description
1 polymer ?
#
loop_
_entity_poly.entity_id
_entity_poly.type
_entity_poly.pdbx_seq_one_letter_code
_entity_poly.pdbx_strand_id
1 'polypeptide(L)'
;MYSSRLILCLATLLVLAGCSTSRGPQQPERSEAEVKTQIVRLLPAKVADREGWAQDIYTAFDTQKIYPSTENICAVLAVTEQESTFQVDPPVPGMGKIAQDEILRRAGKVHVPAFVVRSALQLRSPSGKTYAERLNAARTEKDLSGIFDDFISVVPLGNTLFGGFNPVHTAGPMQVSIDFAQKQARGYPYPVDGTIRREVFTRRGGMYFGIAHLLGYPVSYDQPLYRFADFNAGWYASRNAAFQAAVSRASGTELALDGDLIRYGSLLPGTTELAVRSLGAKLDMRNPSIRSQLEQGDALDFEDTTLYKRVFALAGKPLPRAILPGIVLKSPKITRNLTTAWFAKRVDERYQRCMKR
;
A
#
# COMPACT_ATOMS: atom_id res chain seq x y z
N MET A 1 68.54 16.40 1.84
CA MET A 1 67.55 15.41 2.33
C MET A 1 66.35 16.03 3.09
N TYR A 2 66.02 17.33 2.89
CA TYR A 2 64.87 17.97 3.56
C TYR A 2 63.68 18.26 2.64
N SER A 3 63.87 18.43 1.33
CA SER A 3 62.76 18.79 0.42
C SER A 3 61.81 17.65 0.06
N SER A 4 62.22 16.38 0.18
CA SER A 4 61.35 15.24 -0.17
C SER A 4 60.34 14.89 0.92
N ARG A 5 60.55 15.34 2.16
CA ARG A 5 59.61 15.11 3.27
C ARG A 5 58.46 16.12 3.29
N LEU A 6 58.70 17.35 2.81
CA LEU A 6 57.65 18.38 2.75
C LEU A 6 56.57 18.07 1.69
N ILE A 7 56.98 17.50 0.54
CA ILE A 7 56.06 17.13 -0.54
C ILE A 7 55.15 15.97 -0.13
N LEU A 8 55.68 15.02 0.66
CA LEU A 8 54.91 13.89 1.17
C LEU A 8 53.87 14.32 2.23
N CYS A 9 54.18 15.32 3.05
CA CYS A 9 53.24 15.88 4.03
C CYS A 9 52.13 16.72 3.40
N LEU A 10 52.39 17.45 2.31
CA LEU A 10 51.34 18.20 1.60
C LEU A 10 50.36 17.28 0.86
N ALA A 11 50.83 16.15 0.32
CA ALA A 11 49.97 15.18 -0.36
C ALA A 11 48.97 14.51 0.61
N THR A 12 49.36 14.26 1.86
CA THR A 12 48.47 13.68 2.88
C THR A 12 47.39 14.64 3.38
N LEU A 13 47.61 15.96 3.32
CA LEU A 13 46.59 16.96 3.72
C LEU A 13 45.54 17.20 2.64
N LEU A 14 45.87 16.98 1.36
CA LEU A 14 44.91 17.10 0.25
C LEU A 14 43.93 15.92 0.14
N VAL A 15 44.29 14.74 0.66
CA VAL A 15 43.40 13.56 0.66
C VAL A 15 42.34 13.63 1.78
N LEU A 16 42.55 14.42 2.83
CA LEU A 16 41.59 14.60 3.93
C LEU A 16 40.50 15.67 3.65
N ALA A 17 40.63 16.47 2.59
CA ALA A 17 39.62 17.45 2.19
C ALA A 17 38.52 16.89 1.26
N GLY A 18 38.63 15.62 0.82
CA GLY A 18 37.70 14.97 -0.11
C GLY A 18 36.51 14.24 0.51
N CYS A 19 36.39 14.21 1.84
CA CYS A 19 35.32 13.52 2.56
C CYS A 19 34.27 14.46 3.16
N SER A 20 34.02 15.64 2.56
CA SER A 20 32.74 16.31 2.78
C SER A 20 31.71 15.64 1.88
N THR A 21 31.07 14.59 2.39
CA THR A 21 29.78 14.17 1.84
C THR A 21 28.89 15.40 1.80
N SER A 22 28.60 15.89 0.60
CA SER A 22 27.62 16.95 0.38
C SER A 22 26.30 16.45 0.94
N ARG A 23 26.00 16.79 2.19
CA ARG A 23 24.64 16.73 2.71
C ARG A 23 23.84 17.61 1.78
N GLY A 24 22.92 17.02 1.03
CA GLY A 24 21.93 17.78 0.26
C GLY A 24 21.27 18.82 1.19
N PRO A 25 20.70 19.91 0.64
CA PRO A 25 20.14 20.98 1.45
C PRO A 25 19.18 20.40 2.49
N GLN A 26 19.57 20.48 3.76
CA GLN A 26 18.79 19.96 4.86
C GLN A 26 17.54 20.82 4.96
N GLN A 27 16.38 20.21 4.74
CA GLN A 27 15.10 20.92 4.81
C GLN A 27 14.94 21.56 6.20
N PRO A 28 14.41 22.79 6.30
CA PRO A 28 14.30 23.48 7.57
C PRO A 28 13.38 22.70 8.51
N GLU A 29 13.78 22.59 9.77
CA GLU A 29 12.94 21.98 10.80
C GLU A 29 11.66 22.81 11.00
N ARG A 30 10.51 22.14 11.09
CA ARG A 30 9.20 22.76 11.21
C ARG A 30 8.59 22.41 12.56
N SER A 31 8.03 23.40 13.26
CA SER A 31 7.42 23.15 14.57
C SER A 31 6.11 22.36 14.45
N GLU A 32 5.76 21.61 15.50
CA GLU A 32 4.49 20.89 15.58
C GLU A 32 3.27 21.77 15.32
N ALA A 33 3.24 22.94 15.95
CA ALA A 33 2.15 23.90 15.80
C ALA A 33 2.01 24.37 14.34
N GLU A 34 3.12 24.72 13.69
CA GLU A 34 3.14 25.16 12.30
C GLU A 34 2.58 24.08 11.35
N VAL A 35 3.04 22.83 11.52
CA VAL A 35 2.61 21.71 10.67
C VAL A 35 1.12 21.43 10.86
N LYS A 36 0.63 21.37 12.11
CA LYS A 36 -0.80 21.15 12.39
C LYS A 36 -1.66 22.28 11.83
N THR A 37 -1.26 23.54 12.01
CA THR A 37 -1.97 24.69 11.44
C THR A 37 -2.05 24.59 9.91
N GLN A 38 -0.97 24.16 9.24
CA GLN A 38 -1.01 23.94 7.80
C GLN A 38 -1.95 22.79 7.42
N ILE A 39 -1.91 21.65 8.12
CA ILE A 39 -2.81 20.52 7.84
C ILE A 39 -4.27 20.97 7.99
N VAL A 40 -4.60 21.69 9.07
CA VAL A 40 -5.94 22.27 9.27
C VAL A 40 -6.31 23.17 8.09
N ARG A 41 -5.44 24.11 7.69
CA ARG A 41 -5.68 25.00 6.55
C ARG A 41 -5.98 24.24 5.25
N LEU A 42 -5.23 23.18 4.97
CA LEU A 42 -5.32 22.40 3.73
C LEU A 42 -6.52 21.43 3.72
N LEU A 43 -6.99 20.97 4.89
CA LEU A 43 -8.18 20.12 5.02
C LEU A 43 -9.42 20.79 4.39
N PRO A 44 -10.30 20.03 3.69
CA PRO A 44 -11.58 20.57 3.23
C PRO A 44 -12.40 21.12 4.40
N ALA A 45 -13.00 22.31 4.22
CA ALA A 45 -13.69 23.04 5.30
C ALA A 45 -14.84 22.27 5.97
N LYS A 46 -15.47 21.33 5.25
CA LYS A 46 -16.59 20.50 5.73
C LYS A 46 -16.18 19.30 6.58
N VAL A 47 -14.88 19.03 6.73
CA VAL A 47 -14.40 17.92 7.57
C VAL A 47 -14.67 18.26 9.03
N ALA A 48 -15.28 17.32 9.76
CA ALA A 48 -15.46 17.44 11.20
C ALA A 48 -14.17 17.10 11.96
N ASP A 49 -13.96 17.71 13.12
CA ASP A 49 -12.79 17.49 13.99
C ASP A 49 -11.44 17.62 13.24
N ARG A 50 -11.25 18.76 12.56
CA ARG A 50 -10.06 19.02 11.71
C ARG A 50 -8.77 19.01 12.53
N GLU A 51 -8.85 19.49 13.76
CA GLU A 51 -7.77 19.52 14.74
C GLU A 51 -7.34 18.09 15.11
N GLY A 52 -8.31 17.18 15.33
CA GLY A 52 -8.03 15.77 15.56
C GLY A 52 -7.40 15.07 14.36
N TRP A 53 -7.84 15.36 13.13
CA TRP A 53 -7.16 14.87 11.92
C TRP A 53 -5.73 15.39 11.81
N ALA A 54 -5.51 16.68 12.10
CA ALA A 54 -4.17 17.27 12.06
C ALA A 54 -3.24 16.66 13.11
N GLN A 55 -3.75 16.36 14.31
CA GLN A 55 -2.99 15.65 15.36
C GLN A 55 -2.54 14.27 14.89
N ASP A 56 -3.46 13.46 14.37
CA ASP A 56 -3.17 12.07 13.98
C ASP A 56 -2.21 12.02 12.78
N ILE A 57 -2.38 12.91 11.81
CA ILE A 57 -1.48 13.06 10.66
C ILE A 57 -0.09 13.52 11.11
N TYR A 58 0.00 14.55 11.94
CA TYR A 58 1.28 15.05 12.46
C TYR A 58 2.04 13.95 13.21
N THR A 59 1.34 13.23 14.11
CA THR A 59 1.98 12.19 14.91
C THR A 59 2.54 11.07 14.04
N ALA A 60 1.84 10.70 12.96
CA ALA A 60 2.35 9.74 11.98
C ALA A 60 3.61 10.26 11.26
N PHE A 61 3.61 11.52 10.80
CA PHE A 61 4.79 12.14 10.18
C PHE A 61 6.00 12.14 11.14
N ASP A 62 5.83 12.61 12.37
CA ASP A 62 6.92 12.70 13.33
C ASP A 62 7.45 11.32 13.74
N THR A 63 6.56 10.37 14.05
CA THR A 63 6.96 9.03 14.51
C THR A 63 7.71 8.28 13.40
N GLN A 64 7.25 8.40 12.15
CA GLN A 64 7.84 7.73 11.00
C GLN A 64 9.00 8.50 10.37
N LYS A 65 9.35 9.67 10.93
CA LYS A 65 10.41 10.56 10.44
C LYS A 65 10.24 10.94 8.96
N ILE A 66 8.98 11.12 8.57
CA ILE A 66 8.60 11.60 7.25
C ILE A 66 8.51 13.13 7.33
N TYR A 67 9.28 13.82 6.49
CA TYR A 67 9.25 15.28 6.47
C TYR A 67 7.87 15.80 6.04
N PRO A 68 7.22 16.68 6.82
CA PRO A 68 5.87 17.16 6.55
C PRO A 68 5.90 18.29 5.51
N SER A 69 6.33 18.02 4.28
CA SER A 69 6.23 19.00 3.20
C SER A 69 4.77 19.22 2.78
N THR A 70 4.49 20.32 2.09
CA THR A 70 3.15 20.57 1.53
C THR A 70 2.72 19.43 0.60
N GLU A 71 3.65 18.90 -0.20
CA GLU A 71 3.42 17.75 -1.09
C GLU A 71 3.01 16.52 -0.29
N ASN A 72 3.77 16.15 0.76
CA ASN A 72 3.44 14.99 1.58
C ASN A 72 2.10 15.16 2.32
N ILE A 73 1.84 16.34 2.88
CA ILE A 73 0.56 16.65 3.52
C ILE A 73 -0.58 16.51 2.49
N CYS A 74 -0.46 17.12 1.32
CA CYS A 74 -1.49 17.04 0.30
C CYS A 74 -1.68 15.63 -0.26
N ALA A 75 -0.63 14.82 -0.35
CA ALA A 75 -0.72 13.41 -0.74
C ALA A 75 -1.60 12.62 0.25
N VAL A 76 -1.31 12.77 1.56
CA VAL A 76 -2.08 12.13 2.63
C VAL A 76 -3.54 12.57 2.58
N LEU A 77 -3.80 13.89 2.54
CA LEU A 77 -5.16 14.42 2.50
C LEU A 77 -5.94 13.96 1.26
N ALA A 78 -5.29 13.89 0.09
CA ALA A 78 -5.91 13.45 -1.14
C ALA A 78 -6.32 11.98 -1.11
N VAL A 79 -5.46 11.10 -0.59
CA VAL A 79 -5.76 9.67 -0.43
C VAL A 79 -6.86 9.47 0.61
N THR A 80 -6.77 10.11 1.78
CA THR A 80 -7.82 10.00 2.82
C THR A 80 -9.18 10.49 2.31
N GLU A 81 -9.21 11.60 1.55
CA GLU A 81 -10.45 12.10 0.96
C GLU A 81 -11.01 11.12 -0.09
N GLN A 82 -10.16 10.48 -0.89
CA GLN A 82 -10.57 9.51 -1.88
C GLN A 82 -11.12 8.23 -1.27
N GLU A 83 -10.48 7.71 -0.22
CA GLU A 83 -10.84 6.43 0.41
C GLU A 83 -12.09 6.53 1.28
N SER A 84 -12.22 7.62 2.05
CA SER A 84 -13.27 7.70 3.07
C SER A 84 -14.00 9.03 3.15
N THR A 85 -13.56 10.04 2.40
CA THR A 85 -14.05 11.42 2.59
C THR A 85 -13.90 11.89 4.05
N PHE A 86 -12.79 11.51 4.70
CA PHE A 86 -12.52 11.79 6.12
C PHE A 86 -13.58 11.22 7.07
N GLN A 87 -13.97 9.95 6.84
CA GLN A 87 -14.79 9.18 7.77
C GLN A 87 -14.01 7.95 8.22
N VAL A 88 -13.97 7.71 9.53
CA VAL A 88 -13.16 6.60 10.09
C VAL A 88 -13.74 5.23 9.70
N ASP A 89 -15.06 5.12 9.70
CA ASP A 89 -15.80 3.90 9.43
C ASP A 89 -17.05 4.24 8.60
N PRO A 90 -16.89 4.52 7.29
CA PRO A 90 -17.98 5.01 6.46
C PRO A 90 -19.06 3.93 6.25
N PRO A 91 -20.36 4.30 6.25
CA PRO A 91 -21.43 3.36 5.96
C PRO A 91 -21.37 2.90 4.50
N VAL A 92 -21.63 1.61 4.27
CA VAL A 92 -21.74 1.00 2.95
C VAL A 92 -23.21 0.74 2.66
N PRO A 93 -23.80 1.39 1.64
CA PRO A 93 -25.18 1.13 1.25
C PRO A 93 -25.41 -0.35 0.94
N GLY A 94 -26.44 -0.94 1.57
CA GLY A 94 -26.79 -2.35 1.36
C GLY A 94 -25.82 -3.36 1.97
N MET A 95 -24.94 -2.97 2.90
CA MET A 95 -23.89 -3.81 3.47
C MET A 95 -24.36 -5.22 3.88
N GLY A 96 -25.47 -5.30 4.62
CA GLY A 96 -25.98 -6.58 5.11
C GLY A 96 -26.37 -7.57 4.01
N LYS A 97 -26.90 -7.07 2.89
CA LYS A 97 -27.20 -7.89 1.70
C LYS A 97 -25.92 -8.31 1.00
N ILE A 98 -24.99 -7.38 0.78
CA ILE A 98 -23.69 -7.65 0.14
C ILE A 98 -22.93 -8.75 0.90
N ALA A 99 -22.87 -8.65 2.23
CA ALA A 99 -22.19 -9.63 3.08
C ALA A 99 -22.81 -11.03 2.96
N GLN A 100 -24.14 -11.13 3.04
CA GLN A 100 -24.83 -12.42 2.93
C GLN A 100 -24.71 -13.04 1.54
N ASP A 101 -24.84 -12.24 0.48
CA ASP A 101 -24.67 -12.70 -0.89
C ASP A 101 -23.23 -13.21 -1.12
N GLU A 102 -22.22 -12.52 -0.57
CA GLU A 102 -20.81 -12.96 -0.63
C GLU A 102 -20.56 -14.25 0.18
N ILE A 103 -21.15 -14.40 1.37
CA ILE A 103 -21.08 -15.64 2.16
C ILE A 103 -21.64 -16.82 1.35
N LEU A 104 -22.84 -16.66 0.76
CA LEU A 104 -23.46 -17.69 -0.06
C LEU A 104 -22.64 -17.99 -1.32
N ARG A 105 -22.08 -16.97 -1.97
CA ARG A 105 -21.20 -17.12 -3.13
C ARG A 105 -19.91 -17.89 -2.79
N ARG A 106 -19.31 -17.65 -1.62
CA ARG A 106 -18.13 -18.39 -1.14
C ARG A 106 -18.49 -19.83 -0.77
N ALA A 107 -19.60 -20.05 -0.08
CA ALA A 107 -20.09 -21.39 0.24
C ALA A 107 -20.36 -22.23 -1.01
N GLY A 108 -21.01 -21.64 -2.02
CA GLY A 108 -21.27 -22.30 -3.31
C GLY A 108 -19.99 -22.72 -4.05
N LYS A 109 -18.90 -21.93 -3.97
CA LYS A 109 -17.60 -22.30 -4.56
C LYS A 109 -16.99 -23.57 -3.98
N VAL A 110 -17.36 -23.93 -2.75
CA VAL A 110 -16.92 -25.15 -2.07
C VAL A 110 -18.06 -26.16 -1.91
N HIS A 111 -19.11 -26.03 -2.73
CA HIS A 111 -20.26 -26.94 -2.80
C HIS A 111 -21.05 -27.10 -1.48
N VAL A 112 -21.02 -26.09 -0.60
CA VAL A 112 -21.85 -26.06 0.61
C VAL A 112 -23.25 -25.54 0.24
N PRO A 113 -24.33 -26.31 0.49
CA PRO A 113 -25.69 -25.90 0.14
C PRO A 113 -26.15 -24.64 0.90
N ALA A 114 -26.91 -23.78 0.21
CA ALA A 114 -27.37 -22.49 0.76
C ALA A 114 -28.20 -22.63 2.05
N PHE A 115 -29.01 -23.70 2.17
CA PHE A 115 -29.82 -23.91 3.38
C PHE A 115 -28.95 -24.17 4.62
N VAL A 116 -27.82 -24.88 4.47
CA VAL A 116 -26.86 -25.14 5.57
C VAL A 116 -26.29 -23.83 6.10
N VAL A 117 -25.86 -22.95 5.19
CA VAL A 117 -25.37 -21.61 5.55
C VAL A 117 -26.45 -20.81 6.28
N ARG A 118 -27.67 -20.78 5.74
CA ARG A 118 -28.78 -20.03 6.34
C ARG A 118 -29.12 -20.55 7.74
N SER A 119 -29.09 -21.87 7.95
CA SER A 119 -29.27 -22.48 9.27
C SER A 119 -28.15 -22.10 10.23
N ALA A 120 -26.88 -22.12 9.79
CA ALA A 120 -25.76 -21.71 10.62
C ALA A 120 -25.86 -20.22 11.04
N LEU A 121 -26.36 -19.34 10.16
CA LEU A 121 -26.59 -17.94 10.50
C LEU A 121 -27.73 -17.71 11.50
N GLN A 122 -28.57 -18.71 11.80
CA GLN A 122 -29.58 -18.63 12.88
C GLN A 122 -28.99 -18.86 14.28
N LEU A 123 -27.72 -19.25 14.39
CA LEU A 123 -27.06 -19.35 15.69
C LEU A 123 -27.10 -17.99 16.40
N ARG A 124 -27.36 -18.02 17.71
CA ARG A 124 -27.34 -16.83 18.55
C ARG A 124 -25.89 -16.45 18.86
N SER A 125 -25.58 -15.18 18.66
CA SER A 125 -24.32 -14.59 19.09
C SER A 125 -24.39 -14.21 20.58
N PRO A 126 -23.25 -13.85 21.21
CA PRO A 126 -23.22 -13.40 22.61
C PRO A 126 -24.15 -12.22 22.92
N SER A 127 -24.53 -11.42 21.91
CA SER A 127 -25.47 -10.31 22.08
C SER A 127 -26.95 -10.76 22.13
N GLY A 128 -27.25 -12.05 22.09
CA GLY A 128 -28.59 -12.63 22.08
C GLY A 128 -29.32 -12.62 20.73
N LYS A 129 -28.85 -11.82 19.77
CA LYS A 129 -29.31 -11.77 18.36
C LYS A 129 -28.66 -12.88 17.53
N THR A 130 -29.35 -13.33 16.49
CA THR A 130 -28.78 -14.27 15.51
C THR A 130 -27.71 -13.60 14.65
N TYR A 131 -26.77 -14.37 14.10
CA TYR A 131 -25.80 -13.83 13.14
C TYR A 131 -26.48 -13.26 11.89
N ALA A 132 -27.60 -13.83 11.44
CA ALA A 132 -28.42 -13.29 10.35
C ALA A 132 -28.98 -11.90 10.69
N GLU A 133 -29.52 -11.69 11.89
CA GLU A 133 -30.01 -10.38 12.35
C GLU A 133 -28.89 -9.35 12.42
N ARG A 134 -27.71 -9.73 12.94
CA ARG A 134 -26.54 -8.85 13.02
C ARG A 134 -26.03 -8.47 11.63
N LEU A 135 -25.93 -9.43 10.70
CA LEU A 135 -25.54 -9.16 9.32
C LEU A 135 -26.55 -8.24 8.62
N ASN A 136 -27.85 -8.46 8.79
CA ASN A 136 -28.90 -7.58 8.24
C ASN A 136 -28.79 -6.13 8.78
N ALA A 137 -28.44 -5.99 10.05
CA ALA A 137 -28.27 -4.69 10.71
C ALA A 137 -26.94 -4.00 10.39
N ALA A 138 -25.92 -4.74 9.91
CA ALA A 138 -24.60 -4.19 9.62
C ALA A 138 -24.66 -3.03 8.61
N ARG A 139 -23.88 -1.99 8.88
CA ARG A 139 -23.76 -0.80 8.03
C ARG A 139 -22.32 -0.53 7.61
N THR A 140 -21.33 -0.97 8.38
CA THR A 140 -19.92 -0.66 8.11
C THR A 140 -19.05 -1.92 7.98
N GLU A 141 -17.80 -1.74 7.55
CA GLU A 141 -16.82 -2.83 7.53
C GLU A 141 -16.44 -3.27 8.94
N LYS A 142 -16.38 -2.33 9.88
CA LYS A 142 -16.12 -2.64 11.29
C LYS A 142 -17.20 -3.54 11.88
N ASP A 143 -18.47 -3.30 11.55
CA ASP A 143 -19.57 -4.19 11.94
C ASP A 143 -19.33 -5.62 11.45
N LEU A 144 -18.98 -5.78 10.16
CA LEU A 144 -18.73 -7.10 9.57
C LEU A 144 -17.51 -7.79 10.20
N SER A 145 -16.42 -7.05 10.43
CA SER A 145 -15.24 -7.60 11.10
C SER A 145 -15.60 -8.07 12.51
N GLY A 146 -16.32 -7.26 13.29
CA GLY A 146 -16.72 -7.63 14.65
C GLY A 146 -17.69 -8.82 14.69
N ILE A 147 -18.63 -8.90 13.74
CA ILE A 147 -19.52 -10.07 13.61
C ILE A 147 -18.72 -11.34 13.31
N PHE A 148 -17.71 -11.25 12.44
CA PHE A 148 -16.84 -12.38 12.12
C PHE A 148 -15.98 -12.80 13.33
N ASP A 149 -15.35 -11.84 13.99
CA ASP A 149 -14.47 -12.08 15.15
C ASP A 149 -15.26 -12.72 16.31
N ASP A 150 -16.51 -12.28 16.53
CA ASP A 150 -17.42 -12.91 17.50
C ASP A 150 -17.78 -14.34 17.10
N PHE A 151 -18.03 -14.60 15.81
CA PHE A 151 -18.38 -15.94 15.31
C PHE A 151 -17.23 -16.94 15.53
N ILE A 152 -16.01 -16.58 15.15
CA ILE A 152 -14.86 -17.48 15.32
C ILE A 152 -14.45 -17.65 16.78
N SER A 153 -14.82 -16.72 17.66
CA SER A 153 -14.53 -16.82 19.10
C SER A 153 -15.44 -17.80 19.83
N VAL A 154 -16.65 -18.07 19.30
CA VAL A 154 -17.56 -19.07 19.89
C VAL A 154 -17.37 -20.48 19.32
N VAL A 155 -16.62 -20.62 18.22
CA VAL A 155 -16.30 -21.91 17.62
C VAL A 155 -15.02 -22.46 18.26
N PRO A 156 -14.99 -23.72 18.74
CA PRO A 156 -13.77 -24.33 19.26
C PRO A 156 -12.62 -24.26 18.24
N LEU A 157 -11.45 -23.77 18.67
CA LEU A 157 -10.28 -23.50 17.82
C LEU A 157 -10.57 -22.51 16.66
N GLY A 158 -11.69 -21.79 16.68
CA GLY A 158 -12.14 -20.99 15.55
C GLY A 158 -11.21 -19.82 15.23
N ASN A 159 -10.60 -19.18 16.24
CA ASN A 159 -9.58 -18.16 16.01
C ASN A 159 -8.34 -18.72 15.28
N THR A 160 -7.87 -19.90 15.67
CA THR A 160 -6.70 -20.55 15.07
C THR A 160 -6.99 -21.06 13.66
N LEU A 161 -8.15 -21.68 13.47
CA LEU A 161 -8.54 -22.32 12.20
C LEU A 161 -9.11 -21.34 11.19
N PHE A 162 -9.81 -20.29 11.66
CA PHE A 162 -10.60 -19.42 10.81
C PHE A 162 -10.27 -17.93 10.88
N GLY A 163 -9.37 -17.47 11.76
CA GLY A 163 -9.03 -16.05 11.87
C GLY A 163 -8.57 -15.39 10.57
N GLY A 164 -7.90 -16.15 9.70
CA GLY A 164 -7.47 -15.69 8.37
C GLY A 164 -8.59 -15.53 7.33
N PHE A 165 -9.82 -16.00 7.61
CA PHE A 165 -10.95 -15.89 6.68
C PHE A 165 -11.84 -14.66 6.89
N ASN A 166 -11.45 -13.75 7.81
CA ASN A 166 -12.18 -12.50 8.00
C ASN A 166 -12.27 -11.77 6.64
N PRO A 167 -13.49 -11.47 6.13
CA PRO A 167 -13.65 -10.96 4.77
C PRO A 167 -13.18 -9.50 4.63
N VAL A 168 -12.94 -8.80 5.74
CA VAL A 168 -12.43 -7.44 5.77
C VAL A 168 -10.91 -7.48 5.92
N HIS A 169 -10.22 -7.08 4.87
CA HIS A 169 -8.76 -7.08 4.78
C HIS A 169 -8.16 -5.67 4.81
N THR A 170 -8.97 -4.64 4.57
CA THR A 170 -8.59 -3.23 4.65
C THR A 170 -9.46 -2.53 5.69
N ALA A 171 -8.95 -1.49 6.33
CA ALA A 171 -9.71 -0.77 7.34
C ALA A 171 -9.24 0.69 7.51
N GLY A 172 -10.07 1.45 8.23
CA GLY A 172 -9.79 2.82 8.62
C GLY A 172 -9.94 3.84 7.48
N PRO A 173 -9.64 5.12 7.77
CA PRO A 173 -9.90 6.23 6.86
C PRO A 173 -9.04 6.27 5.60
N MET A 174 -7.95 5.48 5.55
CA MET A 174 -7.11 5.29 4.37
C MET A 174 -7.22 3.88 3.78
N GLN A 175 -8.15 3.04 4.26
CA GLN A 175 -8.39 1.69 3.72
C GLN A 175 -7.10 0.85 3.57
N VAL A 176 -6.23 0.91 4.58
CA VAL A 176 -4.94 0.20 4.56
C VAL A 176 -5.12 -1.28 4.88
N SER A 177 -4.31 -2.13 4.24
CA SER A 177 -4.28 -3.57 4.51
C SER A 177 -3.94 -3.87 5.98
N ILE A 178 -4.72 -4.75 6.59
CA ILE A 178 -4.52 -5.20 7.97
C ILE A 178 -3.25 -6.04 8.08
N ASP A 179 -2.95 -6.88 7.08
CA ASP A 179 -1.72 -7.68 7.05
C ASP A 179 -0.49 -6.77 6.95
N PHE A 180 -0.59 -5.69 6.16
CA PHE A 180 0.45 -4.67 6.10
C PHE A 180 0.62 -3.99 7.46
N ALA A 181 -0.46 -3.53 8.09
CA ALA A 181 -0.41 -2.88 9.39
C ALA A 181 0.21 -3.78 10.47
N GLN A 182 -0.14 -5.08 10.48
CA GLN A 182 0.46 -6.05 11.40
C GLN A 182 1.96 -6.19 11.22
N LYS A 183 2.46 -6.22 9.97
CA LYS A 183 3.89 -6.26 9.67
C LYS A 183 4.60 -4.95 10.06
N GLN A 184 3.90 -3.82 9.99
CA GLN A 184 4.41 -2.48 10.28
C GLN A 184 4.12 -1.99 11.71
N ALA A 185 3.62 -2.85 12.59
CA ALA A 185 3.21 -2.47 13.95
C ALA A 185 4.38 -2.06 14.87
N ARG A 186 5.61 -2.45 14.52
CA ARG A 186 6.79 -2.10 15.31
C ARG A 186 7.00 -0.58 15.29
N GLY A 187 7.14 0.02 16.47
CA GLY A 187 7.31 1.46 16.61
C GLY A 187 6.02 2.27 16.58
N TYR A 188 4.85 1.62 16.57
CA TYR A 188 3.57 2.31 16.73
C TYR A 188 3.53 3.09 18.06
N PRO A 189 3.18 4.39 18.06
CA PRO A 189 3.43 5.25 19.22
C PRO A 189 2.34 5.18 20.30
N TYR A 190 1.25 4.44 20.05
CA TYR A 190 0.11 4.36 20.96
C TYR A 190 -0.05 2.97 21.58
N PRO A 191 -0.55 2.88 22.83
CA PRO A 191 -1.03 1.62 23.37
C PRO A 191 -2.15 1.04 22.50
N VAL A 192 -2.04 -0.25 22.18
CA VAL A 192 -3.01 -1.00 21.38
C VAL A 192 -4.01 -1.68 22.31
N ASP A 193 -5.29 -1.36 22.17
CA ASP A 193 -6.38 -2.07 22.87
C ASP A 193 -6.80 -3.32 22.05
N GLY A 194 -6.26 -4.48 22.44
CA GLY A 194 -6.53 -5.76 21.80
C GLY A 194 -5.56 -6.05 20.66
N THR A 195 -5.97 -5.85 19.41
CA THR A 195 -5.19 -6.26 18.23
C THR A 195 -4.93 -5.11 17.28
N ILE A 196 -3.86 -5.21 16.49
CA ILE A 196 -3.57 -4.24 15.42
C ILE A 196 -4.73 -4.14 14.42
N ARG A 197 -5.42 -5.25 14.12
CA ARG A 197 -6.64 -5.24 13.30
C ARG A 197 -7.66 -4.24 13.84
N ARG A 198 -7.95 -4.28 15.14
CA ARG A 198 -8.89 -3.34 15.78
C ARG A 198 -8.36 -1.92 15.79
N GLU A 199 -7.05 -1.74 15.99
CA GLU A 199 -6.41 -0.43 15.99
C GLU A 199 -6.51 0.27 14.63
N VAL A 200 -6.38 -0.47 13.51
CA VAL A 200 -6.51 0.09 12.15
C VAL A 200 -7.91 0.70 11.92
N PHE A 201 -8.96 0.21 12.58
CA PHE A 201 -10.30 0.81 12.52
C PHE A 201 -10.44 2.12 13.30
N THR A 202 -9.41 2.57 14.02
CA THR A 202 -9.39 3.91 14.64
C THR A 202 -8.87 4.95 13.65
N ARG A 203 -9.17 6.24 13.88
CA ARG A 203 -8.60 7.32 13.06
C ARG A 203 -7.07 7.28 13.11
N ARG A 204 -6.49 7.36 14.32
CA ARG A 204 -5.05 7.37 14.53
C ARG A 204 -4.34 6.14 13.93
N GLY A 205 -4.90 4.94 14.10
CA GLY A 205 -4.31 3.71 13.59
C GLY A 205 -4.36 3.65 12.07
N GLY A 206 -5.54 3.88 11.48
CA GLY A 206 -5.66 3.88 10.02
C GLY A 206 -4.89 5.01 9.34
N MET A 207 -4.75 6.18 9.98
CA MET A 207 -3.87 7.25 9.50
C MET A 207 -2.40 6.85 9.60
N TYR A 208 -1.95 6.33 10.74
CA TYR A 208 -0.55 5.92 10.93
C TYR A 208 -0.13 4.88 9.88
N PHE A 209 -0.85 3.77 9.78
CA PHE A 209 -0.51 2.69 8.85
C PHE A 209 -0.76 3.09 7.39
N GLY A 210 -1.79 3.89 7.12
CA GLY A 210 -2.04 4.42 5.78
C GLY A 210 -0.95 5.38 5.30
N ILE A 211 -0.45 6.26 6.17
CA ILE A 211 0.68 7.15 5.86
C ILE A 211 1.96 6.35 5.64
N ALA A 212 2.21 5.31 6.45
CA ALA A 212 3.32 4.39 6.23
C ALA A 212 3.21 3.69 4.87
N HIS A 213 2.01 3.22 4.50
CA HIS A 213 1.77 2.58 3.20
C HIS A 213 1.96 3.57 2.04
N LEU A 214 1.57 4.82 2.20
CA LEU A 214 1.69 5.82 1.14
C LEU A 214 3.13 6.33 0.98
N LEU A 215 3.80 6.67 2.08
CA LEU A 215 5.03 7.47 2.10
C LEU A 215 6.22 6.75 2.74
N GLY A 216 6.01 5.65 3.45
CA GLY A 216 7.02 4.92 4.22
C GLY A 216 7.99 4.07 3.41
N TYR A 217 8.02 4.23 2.09
CA TYR A 217 8.96 3.56 1.19
C TYR A 217 9.56 4.57 0.19
N PRO A 218 10.87 4.47 -0.09
CA PRO A 218 11.54 5.35 -1.05
C PRO A 218 11.13 5.00 -2.48
N VAL A 219 11.06 6.02 -3.35
CA VAL A 219 10.75 5.85 -4.78
C VAL A 219 11.56 6.83 -5.61
N SER A 220 11.78 6.47 -6.87
CA SER A 220 12.43 7.30 -7.89
C SER A 220 11.40 7.87 -8.90
N TYR A 221 10.18 8.15 -8.44
CA TYR A 221 9.09 8.62 -9.30
C TYR A 221 9.15 10.13 -9.56
N ASP A 222 9.07 10.52 -10.83
CA ASP A 222 9.01 11.93 -11.24
C ASP A 222 7.68 12.61 -10.87
N GLN A 223 6.63 11.83 -10.61
CA GLN A 223 5.28 12.33 -10.31
C GLN A 223 4.64 11.57 -9.15
N PRO A 224 3.97 12.26 -8.20
CA PRO A 224 3.20 11.62 -7.13
C PRO A 224 2.12 10.66 -7.63
N LEU A 225 1.62 10.87 -8.86
CA LEU A 225 0.62 10.03 -9.52
C LEU A 225 0.94 8.52 -9.44
N TYR A 226 2.21 8.14 -9.62
CA TYR A 226 2.63 6.74 -9.56
C TYR A 226 2.59 6.18 -8.13
N ARG A 227 2.90 7.02 -7.14
CA ARG A 227 2.75 6.65 -5.72
C ARG A 227 1.27 6.47 -5.34
N PHE A 228 0.36 7.24 -5.94
CA PHE A 228 -1.09 7.02 -5.76
C PHE A 228 -1.57 5.72 -6.40
N ALA A 229 -0.97 5.31 -7.53
CA ALA A 229 -1.24 4.01 -8.12
C ALA A 229 -0.72 2.88 -7.22
N ASP A 230 0.50 2.99 -6.72
CA ASP A 230 1.11 2.01 -5.80
C ASP A 230 0.35 1.88 -4.47
N PHE A 231 -0.25 2.97 -3.98
CA PHE A 231 -1.09 2.89 -2.78
C PHE A 231 -2.21 1.84 -2.94
N ASN A 232 -2.80 1.79 -4.14
CA ASN A 232 -3.88 0.88 -4.48
C ASN A 232 -3.40 -0.49 -4.97
N ALA A 233 -2.28 -0.53 -5.72
CA ALA A 233 -1.78 -1.73 -6.39
C ALA A 233 -0.68 -2.49 -5.61
N GLY A 234 -0.12 -1.88 -4.57
CA GLY A 234 1.06 -2.38 -3.85
C GLY A 234 2.31 -1.58 -4.15
N TRP A 235 3.27 -1.60 -3.22
CA TRP A 235 4.54 -0.88 -3.36
C TRP A 235 5.28 -1.29 -4.64
N TYR A 236 5.78 -0.28 -5.35
CA TYR A 236 6.52 -0.40 -6.60
C TYR A 236 5.75 -0.95 -7.80
N ALA A 237 4.42 -1.11 -7.71
CA ALA A 237 3.60 -1.64 -8.81
C ALA A 237 3.76 -0.81 -10.10
N SER A 238 3.82 0.52 -10.02
CA SER A 238 4.02 1.41 -11.16
C SER A 238 5.38 1.22 -11.83
N ARG A 239 6.46 1.08 -11.06
CA ARG A 239 7.80 0.75 -11.57
C ARG A 239 7.80 -0.63 -12.23
N ASN A 240 7.20 -1.61 -11.56
CA ASN A 240 7.20 -2.99 -12.01
C ASN A 240 6.35 -3.17 -13.28
N ALA A 241 5.24 -2.44 -13.41
CA ALA A 241 4.44 -2.39 -14.63
C ALA A 241 5.25 -1.81 -15.80
N ALA A 242 6.09 -0.81 -15.55
CA ALA A 242 6.99 -0.26 -16.57
C ALA A 242 8.07 -1.26 -16.98
N PHE A 243 8.61 -2.02 -16.01
CA PHE A 243 9.51 -3.13 -16.29
C PHE A 243 8.83 -4.21 -17.12
N GLN A 244 7.60 -4.63 -16.79
CA GLN A 244 6.82 -5.57 -17.60
C GLN A 244 6.63 -5.04 -19.03
N ALA A 245 6.35 -3.75 -19.22
CA ALA A 245 6.23 -3.17 -20.56
C ALA A 245 7.55 -3.27 -21.35
N ALA A 246 8.70 -3.06 -20.70
CA ALA A 246 10.01 -3.27 -21.30
C ALA A 246 10.25 -4.75 -21.66
N VAL A 247 9.86 -5.69 -20.78
CA VAL A 247 9.93 -7.13 -21.05
C VAL A 247 9.04 -7.51 -22.24
N SER A 248 7.80 -7.02 -22.30
CA SER A 248 6.89 -7.30 -23.42
C SER A 248 7.48 -6.83 -24.74
N ARG A 249 8.08 -5.64 -24.75
CA ARG A 249 8.75 -5.10 -25.93
C ARG A 249 9.98 -5.91 -26.34
N ALA A 250 10.81 -6.33 -25.39
CA ALA A 250 12.05 -7.05 -25.67
C ALA A 250 11.81 -8.52 -26.09
N SER A 251 10.77 -9.15 -25.54
CA SER A 251 10.44 -10.57 -25.75
C SER A 251 9.40 -10.81 -26.84
N GLY A 252 8.57 -9.81 -27.17
CA GLY A 252 7.39 -9.97 -28.01
C GLY A 252 6.20 -10.65 -27.33
N THR A 253 6.30 -10.96 -26.03
CA THR A 253 5.21 -11.55 -25.24
C THR A 253 4.31 -10.45 -24.69
N GLU A 254 2.99 -10.57 -24.87
CA GLU A 254 2.04 -9.65 -24.23
C GLU A 254 1.90 -9.98 -22.74
N LEU A 255 2.16 -9.00 -21.86
CA LEU A 255 2.03 -9.14 -20.40
C LEU A 255 0.92 -8.25 -19.87
N ALA A 256 0.22 -8.76 -18.84
CA ALA A 256 -0.61 -7.92 -17.99
C ALA A 256 0.31 -6.97 -17.22
N LEU A 257 0.23 -5.66 -17.52
CA LEU A 257 1.06 -4.63 -16.90
C LEU A 257 0.57 -4.29 -15.48
N ASP A 258 0.49 -5.30 -14.63
CA ASP A 258 -0.10 -5.28 -13.29
C ASP A 258 0.93 -5.06 -12.16
N GLY A 259 2.23 -5.11 -12.48
CA GLY A 259 3.31 -4.96 -11.50
C GLY A 259 3.76 -6.25 -10.83
N ASP A 260 3.12 -7.39 -11.11
CA ASP A 260 3.50 -8.69 -10.56
C ASP A 260 4.65 -9.32 -11.38
N LEU A 261 5.85 -9.24 -10.82
CA LEU A 261 7.06 -9.77 -11.45
C LEU A 261 7.17 -11.30 -11.34
N ILE A 262 6.58 -11.86 -10.29
CA ILE A 262 6.60 -13.28 -9.97
C ILE A 262 5.24 -13.77 -9.48
N ARG A 263 5.06 -15.09 -9.45
CA ARG A 263 3.96 -15.71 -8.71
C ARG A 263 4.35 -15.86 -7.24
N TYR A 264 3.94 -14.93 -6.40
CA TYR A 264 4.21 -14.97 -4.96
C TYR A 264 3.64 -16.23 -4.30
N GLY A 265 4.36 -16.77 -3.32
CA GLY A 265 3.99 -18.02 -2.63
C GLY A 265 4.09 -19.28 -3.48
N SER A 266 4.73 -19.21 -4.66
CA SER A 266 4.91 -20.32 -5.59
C SER A 266 6.35 -20.41 -6.07
N LEU A 267 6.88 -21.64 -6.13
CA LEU A 267 8.16 -21.95 -6.78
C LEU A 267 8.03 -22.00 -8.31
N LEU A 268 6.82 -22.14 -8.84
CA LEU A 268 6.55 -22.11 -10.27
C LEU A 268 6.61 -20.67 -10.80
N PRO A 269 7.22 -20.44 -11.98
CA PRO A 269 7.33 -19.11 -12.56
C PRO A 269 5.96 -18.57 -13.01
N GLY A 270 5.81 -17.25 -12.90
CA GLY A 270 4.68 -16.52 -13.48
C GLY A 270 4.90 -16.21 -14.96
N THR A 271 3.92 -15.56 -15.60
CA THR A 271 3.99 -15.13 -17.01
C THR A 271 5.12 -14.13 -17.25
N THR A 272 5.25 -13.11 -16.39
CA THR A 272 6.36 -12.14 -16.43
C THR A 272 7.71 -12.85 -16.37
N GLU A 273 7.88 -13.75 -15.40
CA GLU A 273 9.13 -14.48 -15.22
C GLU A 273 9.47 -15.37 -16.42
N LEU A 274 8.49 -16.08 -16.99
CA LEU A 274 8.69 -16.88 -18.21
C LEU A 274 9.14 -16.01 -19.40
N ALA A 275 8.53 -14.83 -19.58
CA ALA A 275 8.92 -13.90 -20.63
C ALA A 275 10.36 -13.41 -20.43
N VAL A 276 10.76 -13.07 -19.19
CA VAL A 276 12.14 -12.70 -18.88
C VAL A 276 13.12 -13.85 -19.11
N ARG A 277 12.77 -15.07 -18.70
CA ARG A 277 13.61 -16.27 -18.94
C ARG A 277 13.84 -16.53 -20.42
N SER A 278 12.87 -16.24 -21.29
CA SER A 278 13.05 -16.35 -22.76
C SER A 278 14.12 -15.39 -23.31
N LEU A 279 14.42 -14.30 -22.58
CA LEU A 279 15.48 -13.35 -22.90
C LEU A 279 16.85 -13.75 -22.32
N GLY A 280 16.94 -14.83 -21.54
CA GLY A 280 18.13 -15.17 -20.74
C GLY A 280 19.45 -15.19 -21.52
N ALA A 281 19.45 -15.72 -22.75
CA ALA A 281 20.63 -15.73 -23.61
C ALA A 281 21.06 -14.31 -24.05
N LYS A 282 20.11 -13.45 -24.40
CA LYS A 282 20.37 -12.04 -24.78
C LYS A 282 20.78 -11.19 -23.57
N LEU A 283 20.25 -11.55 -22.41
CA LEU A 283 20.57 -10.89 -21.14
C LEU A 283 21.87 -11.41 -20.54
N ASP A 284 22.45 -12.51 -21.04
CA ASP A 284 23.57 -13.22 -20.41
C ASP A 284 23.28 -13.53 -18.92
N MET A 285 22.12 -14.15 -18.65
CA MET A 285 21.66 -14.49 -17.31
C MET A 285 21.02 -15.87 -17.25
N ARG A 286 21.32 -16.62 -16.19
CA ARG A 286 20.69 -17.92 -15.91
C ARG A 286 19.36 -17.74 -15.17
N ASN A 287 18.45 -18.69 -15.33
CA ASN A 287 17.11 -18.66 -14.69
C ASN A 287 17.13 -18.42 -13.17
N PRO A 288 18.03 -19.03 -12.37
CA PRO A 288 18.09 -18.74 -10.93
C PRO A 288 18.46 -17.28 -10.62
N SER A 289 19.40 -16.70 -11.38
CA SER A 289 19.80 -15.30 -11.24
C SER A 289 18.67 -14.34 -11.65
N ILE A 290 17.91 -14.69 -12.69
CA ILE A 290 16.69 -13.96 -13.08
C ILE A 290 15.68 -13.98 -11.94
N ARG A 291 15.35 -15.17 -11.41
CA ARG A 291 14.37 -15.33 -10.34
C ARG A 291 14.75 -14.51 -9.10
N SER A 292 15.99 -14.64 -8.64
CA SER A 292 16.47 -13.93 -7.45
C SER A 292 16.42 -12.41 -7.59
N GLN A 293 16.54 -11.86 -8.80
CA GLN A 293 16.40 -10.42 -9.04
C GLN A 293 14.94 -9.99 -9.21
N LEU A 294 14.08 -10.82 -9.83
CA LEU A 294 12.63 -10.54 -9.87
C LEU A 294 11.98 -10.57 -8.48
N GLU A 295 12.51 -11.40 -7.57
CA GLU A 295 12.08 -11.45 -6.16
C GLU A 295 12.36 -10.16 -5.39
N GLN A 296 13.23 -9.28 -5.90
CA GLN A 296 13.48 -7.96 -5.31
C GLN A 296 12.44 -6.91 -5.75
N GLY A 297 11.41 -7.31 -6.53
CA GLY A 297 10.42 -6.40 -7.11
C GLY A 297 9.66 -5.52 -6.12
N ASP A 298 9.65 -5.85 -4.84
CA ASP A 298 9.04 -5.08 -3.74
C ASP A 298 10.05 -4.19 -2.97
N ALA A 299 11.30 -4.10 -3.44
CA ALA A 299 12.35 -3.29 -2.86
C ALA A 299 12.86 -2.21 -3.83
N LEU A 300 13.44 -1.13 -3.29
CA LEU A 300 13.97 -0.03 -4.10
C LEU A 300 15.09 -0.50 -5.04
N ASP A 301 15.99 -1.32 -4.52
CA ASP A 301 17.21 -1.81 -5.19
C ASP A 301 16.95 -2.66 -6.44
N PHE A 302 15.71 -3.12 -6.68
CA PHE A 302 15.35 -3.77 -7.94
C PHE A 302 15.75 -2.95 -9.16
N GLU A 303 15.58 -1.62 -9.10
CA GLU A 303 15.94 -0.73 -10.22
C GLU A 303 17.45 -0.66 -10.47
N ASP A 304 18.24 -1.10 -9.49
CA ASP A 304 19.69 -1.20 -9.60
C ASP A 304 20.20 -2.55 -10.06
N THR A 305 19.33 -3.56 -10.12
CA THR A 305 19.71 -4.91 -10.52
C THR A 305 20.23 -4.99 -11.95
N THR A 306 21.11 -5.94 -12.21
CA THR A 306 21.61 -6.24 -13.55
C THR A 306 20.47 -6.56 -14.51
N LEU A 307 19.47 -7.32 -14.05
CA LEU A 307 18.29 -7.70 -14.80
C LEU A 307 17.50 -6.47 -15.25
N TYR A 308 17.17 -5.57 -14.32
CA TYR A 308 16.44 -4.34 -14.61
C TYR A 308 17.17 -3.52 -15.68
N LYS A 309 18.46 -3.23 -15.45
CA LYS A 309 19.28 -2.43 -16.36
C LYS A 309 19.38 -3.07 -17.75
N ARG A 310 19.65 -4.38 -17.83
CA ARG A 310 19.80 -5.11 -19.11
C ARG A 310 18.47 -5.24 -19.87
N VAL A 311 17.34 -5.47 -19.20
CA VAL A 311 16.02 -5.54 -19.85
C VAL A 311 15.66 -4.22 -20.52
N PHE A 312 15.84 -3.10 -19.81
CA PHE A 312 15.55 -1.79 -20.40
C PHE A 312 16.51 -1.43 -21.53
N ALA A 313 17.80 -1.77 -21.41
CA ALA A 313 18.75 -1.60 -22.51
C ALA A 313 18.35 -2.43 -23.75
N LEU A 314 17.90 -3.68 -23.53
CA LEU A 314 17.46 -4.58 -24.59
C LEU A 314 16.17 -4.12 -25.27
N ALA A 315 15.25 -3.48 -24.53
CA ALA A 315 13.99 -2.96 -25.06
C ALA A 315 14.19 -1.74 -25.99
N GLY A 316 15.36 -1.10 -25.99
CA GLY A 316 15.74 -0.07 -26.96
C GLY A 316 15.46 1.36 -26.49
N LYS A 317 14.74 2.15 -27.31
CA LYS A 317 14.44 3.59 -27.10
C LYS A 317 14.08 3.91 -25.65
N PRO A 318 14.33 5.14 -25.15
CA PRO A 318 13.98 5.54 -23.79
C PRO A 318 12.52 5.18 -23.46
N LEU A 319 12.36 4.28 -22.50
CA LEU A 319 11.07 3.85 -21.97
C LEU A 319 10.81 4.55 -20.63
N PRO A 320 9.53 4.80 -20.28
CA PRO A 320 9.17 5.28 -18.96
C PRO A 320 9.63 4.28 -17.88
N ARG A 321 10.01 4.80 -16.71
CA ARG A 321 10.41 3.98 -15.55
C ARG A 321 9.29 3.71 -14.57
N ALA A 322 8.16 4.39 -14.75
CA ALA A 322 6.92 4.15 -14.05
C ALA A 322 5.74 4.36 -15.01
N ILE A 323 4.74 3.49 -14.95
CA ILE A 323 3.47 3.62 -15.67
C ILE A 323 2.31 3.33 -14.72
N LEU A 324 1.09 3.71 -15.11
CA LEU A 324 -0.10 3.32 -14.34
C LEU A 324 -0.38 1.83 -14.58
N PRO A 325 -0.47 0.99 -13.53
CA PRO A 325 -0.78 -0.43 -13.69
C PRO A 325 -2.16 -0.66 -14.32
N GLY A 326 -2.24 -1.65 -15.19
CA GLY A 326 -3.45 -2.08 -15.90
C GLY A 326 -4.41 -2.94 -15.07
N ILE A 327 -4.53 -2.67 -13.76
CA ILE A 327 -5.32 -3.50 -12.85
C ILE A 327 -6.79 -3.03 -12.83
N VAL A 328 -7.70 -3.99 -13.00
CA VAL A 328 -9.14 -3.79 -12.78
C VAL A 328 -9.46 -4.04 -11.30
N LEU A 329 -10.08 -3.05 -10.65
CA LEU A 329 -10.46 -3.13 -9.24
C LEU A 329 -11.66 -4.06 -9.07
N LYS A 330 -11.54 -5.02 -8.16
CA LYS A 330 -12.60 -6.00 -7.86
C LYS A 330 -12.94 -5.95 -6.38
N SER A 331 -14.21 -5.72 -6.08
CA SER A 331 -14.77 -5.82 -4.73
C SER A 331 -16.27 -6.13 -4.84
N PRO A 332 -16.87 -6.87 -3.89
CA PRO A 332 -18.33 -7.05 -3.84
C PRO A 332 -19.12 -5.74 -3.82
N LYS A 333 -18.47 -4.62 -3.46
CA LYS A 333 -19.06 -3.28 -3.39
C LYS A 333 -18.95 -2.50 -4.71
N ILE A 334 -18.11 -2.95 -5.64
CA ILE A 334 -17.82 -2.24 -6.89
C ILE A 334 -18.73 -2.80 -8.00
N THR A 335 -19.62 -1.96 -8.52
CA THR A 335 -20.55 -2.31 -9.61
C THR A 335 -20.11 -1.79 -10.98
N ARG A 336 -19.05 -0.99 -11.04
CA ARG A 336 -18.50 -0.37 -12.26
C ARG A 336 -17.09 -0.90 -12.53
N ASN A 337 -16.66 -0.91 -13.79
CA ASN A 337 -15.28 -1.24 -14.17
C ASN A 337 -14.33 -0.10 -13.77
N LEU A 338 -13.84 -0.13 -12.54
CA LEU A 338 -12.83 0.81 -12.02
C LEU A 338 -11.43 0.21 -12.18
N THR A 339 -10.42 1.06 -12.32
CA THR A 339 -9.02 0.65 -12.49
C THR A 339 -8.10 1.40 -11.52
N THR A 340 -6.90 0.88 -11.27
CA THR A 340 -5.86 1.60 -10.52
C THR A 340 -5.55 2.95 -11.15
N ALA A 341 -5.53 3.03 -12.49
CA ALA A 341 -5.37 4.29 -13.21
C ALA A 341 -6.49 5.30 -12.90
N TRP A 342 -7.75 4.84 -12.80
CA TRP A 342 -8.86 5.70 -12.38
C TRP A 342 -8.66 6.20 -10.96
N PHE A 343 -8.30 5.32 -10.02
CA PHE A 343 -8.03 5.68 -8.64
C PHE A 343 -6.93 6.75 -8.54
N ALA A 344 -5.76 6.47 -9.13
CA ALA A 344 -4.60 7.36 -9.08
C ALA A 344 -4.91 8.75 -9.64
N LYS A 345 -5.64 8.85 -10.76
CA LYS A 345 -6.07 10.13 -11.34
C LYS A 345 -7.03 10.89 -10.43
N ARG A 346 -7.96 10.21 -9.77
CA ARG A 346 -8.89 10.85 -8.82
C ARG A 346 -8.19 11.37 -7.58
N VAL A 347 -7.19 10.65 -7.08
CA VAL A 347 -6.31 11.13 -6.01
C VAL A 347 -5.49 12.32 -6.50
N ASP A 348 -4.89 12.25 -7.69
CA ASP A 348 -4.11 13.36 -8.23
C ASP A 348 -4.95 14.63 -8.40
N GLU A 349 -6.20 14.54 -8.90
CA GLU A 349 -7.12 15.68 -8.94
C GLU A 349 -7.32 16.34 -7.56
N ARG A 350 -7.42 15.53 -6.49
CA ARG A 350 -7.55 16.01 -5.10
C ARG A 350 -6.25 16.63 -4.61
N TYR A 351 -5.13 15.98 -4.90
CA TYR A 351 -3.79 16.44 -4.58
C TYR A 351 -3.51 17.81 -5.22
N GLN A 352 -3.75 17.97 -6.52
CA GLN A 352 -3.59 19.24 -7.22
C GLN A 352 -4.50 20.34 -6.67
N ARG A 353 -5.73 20.00 -6.22
CA ARG A 353 -6.59 20.98 -5.53
C ARG A 353 -6.06 21.38 -4.16
N CYS A 354 -5.44 20.44 -3.43
CA CYS A 354 -4.80 20.74 -2.15
C CYS A 354 -3.57 21.64 -2.35
N MET A 355 -2.70 21.32 -3.33
CA MET A 355 -1.50 22.10 -3.63
C MET A 355 -1.78 23.56 -4.04
N LYS A 356 -3.01 23.85 -4.50
CA LYS A 356 -3.46 25.20 -4.89
C LYS A 356 -4.02 26.04 -3.73
N ARG A 357 -4.10 25.50 -2.50
CA ARG A 357 -4.60 26.18 -1.30
C ARG A 357 -3.45 26.65 -0.40
#